data_AF-A0A1C6JC01-F1
#
_entry.id   AF-A0A1C6JC01-F1
#
_cell.length_a   1.000
_cell.length_b   1.000
_cell.length_c   1.000
_cell.angle_alpha   90.00
_cell.angle_beta   90.00
_cell.angle_gamma   90.00
#
_symmetry.space_group_name_H-M   'P 1'
#
loop_
_entity.id
_entity.type
_entity.pdbx_description
1 polymer ?
#
loop_
_entity_poly.entity_id
_entity_poly.type
_entity_poly.pdbx_seq_one_letter_code
_entity_poly.pdbx_strand_id
1 'polypeptide(L)'
;MKNEIKKWGLPPILEQRKVDFMFEPNKLLDKINNTKKDCIKNYYRGLHSTDGSVKFCLYDFESNEIVFTMDFFRSHKFSKEKYIKLQVLYVNAIELRKKGIATYYLKKLRDYAEEKEICKIKIYVNPNYKLFENKENTLSKKDLIKFYKKIENDKLFIEIIE
;
A
#
# COMPACT_ATOMS: atom_id res chain seq x y z
N MET A 1 -0.10 -1.32 -15.46
CA MET A 1 0.72 -1.35 -14.23
C MET A 1 0.60 -2.68 -13.45
N LYS A 2 -0.52 -3.42 -13.56
CA LYS A 2 -0.72 -4.73 -12.90
C LYS A 2 0.49 -5.68 -12.95
N ASN A 3 1.01 -5.93 -14.15
CA ASN A 3 2.17 -6.83 -14.33
C ASN A 3 3.46 -6.27 -13.69
N GLU A 4 3.65 -4.97 -13.71
CA GLU A 4 4.80 -4.29 -13.08
C GLU A 4 4.76 -4.44 -11.56
N ILE A 5 3.59 -4.23 -10.95
CA ILE A 5 3.40 -4.44 -9.51
C ILE A 5 3.54 -5.92 -9.13
N LYS A 6 3.04 -6.86 -9.95
CA LYS A 6 3.25 -8.29 -9.71
C LYS A 6 4.73 -8.70 -9.73
N LYS A 7 5.56 -8.05 -10.57
CA LYS A 7 7.02 -8.27 -10.59
C LYS A 7 7.71 -7.83 -9.29
N TRP A 8 7.06 -7.00 -8.46
CA TRP A 8 7.59 -6.67 -7.14
C TRP A 8 7.69 -7.90 -6.24
N GLY A 9 6.91 -8.96 -6.50
CA GLY A 9 6.96 -10.21 -5.75
C GLY A 9 6.40 -10.10 -4.33
N LEU A 10 6.45 -11.22 -3.61
CA LEU A 10 6.05 -11.31 -2.21
C LEU A 10 7.27 -11.12 -1.30
N PRO A 11 7.13 -10.50 -0.12
CA PRO A 11 8.17 -10.56 0.91
C PRO A 11 8.35 -12.00 1.40
N PRO A 12 9.56 -12.40 1.85
CA PRO A 12 9.87 -13.80 2.22
C PRO A 12 8.89 -14.47 3.17
N ILE A 13 8.33 -13.70 4.12
CA ILE A 13 7.36 -14.22 5.09
C ILE A 13 6.01 -14.66 4.47
N LEU A 14 5.72 -14.20 3.26
CA LEU A 14 4.48 -14.55 2.53
C LEU A 14 4.72 -15.57 1.42
N GLU A 15 5.96 -15.91 1.07
CA GLU A 15 6.29 -16.80 -0.06
C GLU A 15 5.73 -18.22 0.12
N GLN A 16 5.63 -18.70 1.35
CA GLN A 16 5.09 -20.03 1.68
C GLN A 16 3.57 -20.05 1.83
N ARG A 17 2.91 -18.88 1.80
CA ARG A 17 1.45 -18.78 1.92
C ARG A 17 0.81 -18.77 0.53
N LYS A 18 -0.45 -19.19 0.44
CA LYS A 18 -1.24 -19.01 -0.79
C LYS A 18 -1.73 -17.57 -0.91
N VAL A 19 -0.80 -16.65 -1.13
CA VAL A 19 -1.07 -15.22 -1.25
C VAL A 19 -0.93 -14.77 -2.71
N ASP A 20 -1.89 -13.98 -3.22
CA ASP A 20 -1.77 -13.33 -4.53
C ASP A 20 -2.20 -11.86 -4.47
N PHE A 21 -1.78 -11.10 -5.46
CA PHE A 21 -2.11 -9.70 -5.66
C PHE A 21 -3.49 -9.54 -6.27
N MET A 22 -4.38 -8.87 -5.55
CA MET A 22 -5.71 -8.50 -6.01
C MET A 22 -5.73 -7.03 -6.44
N PHE A 23 -6.10 -6.81 -7.71
CA PHE A 23 -6.29 -5.48 -8.29
C PHE A 23 -7.74 -5.22 -8.69
N GLU A 24 -8.61 -6.22 -8.48
CA GLU A 24 -10.02 -6.21 -8.82
C GLU A 24 -10.76 -6.94 -7.69
N PRO A 25 -12.01 -6.56 -7.37
CA PRO A 25 -12.70 -7.09 -6.20
C PRO A 25 -13.30 -8.48 -6.41
N ASN A 26 -13.29 -9.04 -7.62
CA ASN A 26 -14.07 -10.24 -7.99
C ASN A 26 -13.81 -11.44 -7.06
N LYS A 27 -12.53 -11.71 -6.74
CA LYS A 27 -12.13 -12.80 -5.83
C LYS A 27 -12.36 -12.48 -4.34
N LEU A 28 -12.75 -11.25 -4.03
CA LEU A 28 -12.95 -10.73 -2.67
C LEU A 28 -14.42 -10.42 -2.39
N LEU A 29 -15.34 -10.62 -3.34
CA LEU A 29 -16.72 -10.12 -3.23
C LEU A 29 -17.44 -10.66 -2.01
N ASP A 30 -17.31 -11.95 -1.70
CA ASP A 30 -17.95 -12.53 -0.51
C ASP A 30 -17.44 -11.86 0.77
N LYS A 31 -16.12 -11.69 0.89
CA LYS A 31 -15.49 -11.00 2.02
C LYS A 31 -15.92 -9.54 2.12
N ILE A 32 -15.95 -8.84 0.99
CA ILE A 32 -16.39 -7.44 0.91
C ILE A 32 -17.86 -7.33 1.34
N ASN A 33 -18.74 -8.18 0.83
CA ASN A 33 -20.17 -8.13 1.12
C ASN A 33 -20.44 -8.43 2.60
N ASN A 34 -19.66 -9.33 3.21
CA ASN A 34 -19.75 -9.68 4.64
C ASN A 34 -19.11 -8.66 5.58
N THR A 35 -18.34 -7.69 5.07
CA THR A 35 -17.76 -6.62 5.90
C THR A 35 -18.87 -5.72 6.46
N LYS A 36 -18.81 -5.29 7.72
CA LYS A 36 -19.89 -4.45 8.29
C LYS A 36 -19.83 -2.98 7.88
N LYS A 37 -18.63 -2.45 7.65
CA LYS A 37 -18.41 -1.01 7.39
C LYS A 37 -18.38 -0.69 5.90
N ASP A 38 -19.31 0.16 5.46
CA ASP A 38 -19.41 0.56 4.05
C ASP A 38 -18.17 1.28 3.53
N CYS A 39 -17.46 2.03 4.38
CA CYS A 39 -16.22 2.68 3.98
C CYS A 39 -15.14 1.68 3.54
N ILE A 40 -15.10 0.50 4.14
CA ILE A 40 -14.16 -0.58 3.81
C ILE A 40 -14.65 -1.32 2.57
N LYS A 41 -15.96 -1.59 2.47
CA LYS A 41 -16.55 -2.17 1.26
C LYS A 41 -16.21 -1.35 0.02
N ASN A 42 -16.51 -0.06 0.08
CA ASN A 42 -16.32 0.87 -1.03
C ASN A 42 -14.82 1.02 -1.36
N TYR A 43 -13.95 0.95 -0.35
CA TYR A 43 -12.52 1.00 -0.56
C TYR A 43 -12.01 -0.17 -1.42
N TYR A 44 -12.35 -1.42 -1.06
CA TYR A 44 -11.91 -2.61 -1.79
C TYR A 44 -12.68 -2.86 -3.09
N ARG A 45 -13.92 -2.38 -3.22
CA ARG A 45 -14.60 -2.35 -4.54
C ARG A 45 -13.86 -1.46 -5.54
N GLY A 46 -13.15 -0.44 -5.04
CA GLY A 46 -12.34 0.47 -5.84
C GLY A 46 -10.89 0.03 -6.05
N LEU A 47 -10.55 -1.26 -5.89
CA LEU A 47 -9.27 -1.81 -6.32
C LEU A 47 -9.09 -1.60 -7.83
N HIS A 48 -7.89 -1.23 -8.26
CA HIS A 48 -7.60 -0.97 -9.67
C HIS A 48 -6.09 -0.95 -9.94
N SER A 49 -5.74 -1.02 -11.23
CA SER A 49 -4.38 -0.79 -11.71
C SER A 49 -4.39 -0.10 -13.08
N THR A 50 -4.51 1.22 -13.08
CA THR A 50 -4.51 2.06 -14.29
C THR A 50 -3.12 2.68 -14.51
N ASP A 51 -2.93 3.42 -15.60
CA ASP A 51 -1.68 4.19 -15.79
C ASP A 51 -1.60 5.32 -14.74
N GLY A 52 -0.60 5.22 -13.87
CA GLY A 52 -0.34 6.20 -12.83
C GLY A 52 -1.21 6.10 -11.57
N SER A 53 -2.12 5.12 -11.44
CA SER A 53 -2.88 4.90 -10.19
C SER A 53 -3.03 3.42 -9.89
N VAL A 54 -2.61 3.00 -8.70
CA VAL A 54 -2.73 1.61 -8.23
C VAL A 54 -3.35 1.59 -6.86
N LYS A 55 -4.38 0.76 -6.74
CA LYS A 55 -4.86 0.28 -5.45
C LYS A 55 -4.94 -1.23 -5.51
N PHE A 56 -4.11 -1.89 -4.71
CA PHE A 56 -4.06 -3.35 -4.65
C PHE A 56 -4.04 -3.82 -3.20
N CYS A 57 -4.41 -5.08 -3.02
CA CYS A 57 -4.17 -5.79 -1.77
C CYS A 57 -3.55 -7.16 -2.03
N LEU A 58 -2.92 -7.72 -1.01
CA LEU A 58 -2.54 -9.12 -0.98
C LEU A 58 -3.63 -9.90 -0.26
N TYR A 59 -4.06 -10.98 -0.88
CA TYR A 59 -5.09 -11.86 -0.34
C TYR A 59 -4.54 -13.24 -0.08
N ASP A 60 -4.72 -13.72 1.14
CA ASP A 60 -4.35 -15.06 1.57
C ASP A 60 -5.56 -15.98 1.43
N PHE A 61 -5.48 -16.93 0.50
CA PHE A 61 -6.57 -17.85 0.19
C PHE A 61 -6.75 -18.96 1.23
N GLU A 62 -5.76 -19.21 2.09
CA GLU A 62 -5.90 -20.22 3.15
C GLU A 62 -6.62 -19.65 4.36
N SER A 63 -6.23 -18.45 4.80
CA SER A 63 -6.91 -17.76 5.90
C SER A 63 -8.16 -16.99 5.45
N ASN A 64 -8.38 -16.84 4.13
CA ASN A 64 -9.47 -16.04 3.56
C ASN A 64 -9.40 -14.57 4.03
N GLU A 65 -8.18 -14.04 4.20
CA GLU A 65 -7.91 -12.73 4.78
C GLU A 65 -7.13 -11.81 3.83
N ILE A 66 -7.39 -10.50 3.96
CA ILE A 66 -6.54 -9.48 3.32
C ILE A 66 -5.35 -9.29 4.26
N VAL A 67 -4.13 -9.50 3.76
CA VAL A 67 -2.92 -9.43 4.61
C VAL A 67 -2.21 -8.08 4.49
N PHE A 68 -2.32 -7.42 3.34
CA PHE A 68 -1.68 -6.14 3.07
C PHE A 68 -2.47 -5.34 2.04
N THR A 69 -2.45 -4.02 2.16
CA THR A 69 -3.12 -3.08 1.24
C THR A 69 -2.19 -1.92 0.93
N MET A 70 -2.13 -1.53 -0.35
CA MET A 70 -1.35 -0.38 -0.79
C MET A 70 -2.09 0.39 -1.89
N ASP A 71 -2.01 1.71 -1.78
CA ASP A 71 -2.71 2.65 -2.64
C ASP A 71 -1.83 3.86 -2.90
N PHE A 72 -1.49 4.08 -4.16
CA PHE A 72 -0.67 5.20 -4.56
C PHE A 72 -1.00 5.63 -5.98
N PHE A 73 -0.72 6.89 -6.28
CA PHE A 73 -0.85 7.44 -7.62
C PHE A 73 0.25 8.43 -7.93
N ARG A 74 0.61 8.53 -9.20
CA ARG A 74 1.55 9.52 -9.75
C ARG A 74 0.80 10.81 -10.03
N SER A 75 1.44 11.95 -9.80
CA SER A 75 0.91 13.25 -10.23
C SER A 75 0.62 13.25 -11.74
N HIS A 76 -0.41 14.00 -12.14
CA HIS A 76 -0.77 14.08 -13.56
C HIS A 76 0.36 14.65 -14.40
N LYS A 77 0.43 14.26 -15.68
CA LYS A 77 1.47 14.70 -16.63
C LYS A 77 1.62 16.22 -16.72
N PHE A 78 0.54 16.97 -16.47
CA PHE A 78 0.51 18.44 -16.51
C PHE A 78 0.87 19.11 -15.18
N SER A 79 1.17 18.34 -14.13
CA SER A 79 1.66 18.91 -12.88
C SER A 79 3.06 19.47 -13.09
N LYS A 80 3.30 20.68 -12.56
CA LYS A 80 4.65 21.29 -12.55
C LYS A 80 5.68 20.41 -11.83
N GLU A 81 5.22 19.52 -10.95
CA GLU A 81 6.06 18.62 -10.17
C GLU A 81 5.63 17.15 -10.37
N LYS A 82 6.60 16.31 -10.76
CA LYS A 82 6.42 14.86 -10.80
C LYS A 82 6.61 14.30 -9.38
N TYR A 83 5.57 13.67 -8.83
CA TYR A 83 5.62 12.99 -7.54
C TYR A 83 4.76 11.74 -7.55
N ILE A 84 4.98 10.85 -6.60
CA ILE A 84 4.05 9.77 -6.23
C ILE A 84 3.38 10.15 -4.92
N LYS A 85 2.05 10.09 -4.83
CA LYS A 85 1.33 10.18 -3.57
C LYS A 85 1.01 8.79 -3.06
N LEU A 86 1.56 8.43 -1.91
CA LEU A 86 1.19 7.22 -1.18
C LEU A 86 -0.02 7.54 -0.28
N GLN A 87 -1.19 6.98 -0.61
CA GLN A 87 -2.42 7.19 0.13
C GLN A 87 -2.60 6.15 1.25
N VAL A 88 -2.32 4.89 0.97
CA VAL A 88 -2.44 3.79 1.95
C VAL A 88 -1.23 2.88 1.87
N LEU A 89 -0.71 2.52 3.04
CA LEU A 89 0.23 1.44 3.25
C LEU A 89 -0.17 0.73 4.55
N TYR A 90 -0.79 -0.43 4.45
CA TYR A 90 -1.44 -1.08 5.57
C TYR A 90 -1.15 -2.57 5.61
N VAL A 91 -0.61 -3.06 6.73
CA VAL A 91 -0.53 -4.49 7.02
C VAL A 91 -1.78 -4.86 7.82
N ASN A 92 -2.76 -5.38 7.11
CA ASN A 92 -4.09 -5.71 7.63
C ASN A 92 -4.02 -6.76 8.73
N ALA A 93 -3.31 -7.86 8.45
CA ALA A 93 -3.10 -8.98 9.35
C ALA A 93 -2.18 -8.59 10.53
N ILE A 94 -2.71 -8.58 11.74
CA ILE A 94 -2.04 -8.04 12.94
C ILE A 94 -0.80 -8.85 13.28
N GLU A 95 -0.89 -10.17 13.15
CA GLU A 95 0.19 -11.12 13.40
C GLU A 95 1.34 -11.01 12.39
N LEU A 96 1.13 -10.28 11.29
CA LEU A 96 2.14 -9.99 10.28
C LEU A 96 2.74 -8.57 10.40
N ARG A 97 2.22 -7.73 11.32
CA ARG A 97 2.79 -6.41 11.59
C ARG A 97 4.20 -6.52 12.17
N LYS A 98 5.03 -5.52 11.88
CA LYS A 98 6.46 -5.47 12.26
C LYS A 98 7.32 -6.61 11.67
N LYS A 99 6.80 -7.45 10.76
CA LYS A 99 7.54 -8.51 10.08
C LYS A 99 8.08 -8.13 8.69
N GLY A 100 8.29 -6.83 8.46
CA GLY A 100 8.96 -6.32 7.26
C GLY A 100 8.12 -6.14 5.99
N ILE A 101 6.84 -6.55 5.96
CA ILE A 101 5.97 -6.42 4.77
C ILE A 101 5.84 -4.97 4.30
N ALA A 102 5.52 -4.04 5.21
CA ALA A 102 5.40 -2.62 4.86
C ALA A 102 6.71 -2.04 4.35
N THR A 103 7.84 -2.38 4.98
CA THR A 103 9.18 -1.96 4.53
C THR A 103 9.51 -2.51 3.15
N TYR A 104 9.16 -3.76 2.87
CA TYR A 104 9.36 -4.39 1.57
C TYR A 104 8.68 -3.60 0.45
N TYR A 105 7.37 -3.37 0.57
CA TYR A 105 6.62 -2.66 -0.47
C TYR A 105 6.94 -1.17 -0.55
N LEU A 106 7.33 -0.55 0.57
CA LEU A 106 7.80 0.83 0.56
C LEU A 106 9.14 0.97 -0.21
N LYS A 107 10.07 0.01 -0.08
CA LYS A 107 11.28 -0.05 -0.90
C LYS A 107 10.95 -0.27 -2.38
N LYS A 108 10.03 -1.18 -2.69
CA LYS A 108 9.58 -1.39 -4.09
C LYS A 108 8.97 -0.13 -4.71
N LEU A 109 8.22 0.64 -3.92
CA LEU A 109 7.70 1.93 -4.38
C LEU A 109 8.81 2.96 -4.64
N ARG A 110 9.85 3.00 -3.80
CA ARG A 110 11.04 3.83 -4.04
C ARG A 110 11.73 3.41 -5.34
N ASP A 111 12.01 2.12 -5.52
CA ASP A 111 12.69 1.62 -6.70
C ASP A 111 11.88 1.95 -7.98
N TYR A 112 10.54 1.79 -7.92
CA TYR A 112 9.63 2.23 -8.98
C TYR A 112 9.67 3.75 -9.21
N ALA A 113 9.74 4.58 -8.17
CA ALA A 113 9.85 6.03 -8.32
C ALA A 113 11.13 6.42 -9.08
N GLU A 114 12.25 5.81 -8.74
CA GLU A 114 13.55 6.01 -9.40
C GLU A 114 13.49 5.57 -10.87
N GLU A 115 12.92 4.40 -11.17
CA GLU A 115 12.72 3.92 -12.54
C GLU A 115 11.85 4.85 -13.41
N LYS A 116 10.95 5.63 -12.78
CA LYS A 116 10.12 6.63 -13.47
C LYS A 116 10.70 8.04 -13.43
N GLU A 117 11.95 8.21 -12.96
CA GLU A 117 12.61 9.50 -12.79
C GLU A 117 11.80 10.47 -11.92
N ILE A 118 11.19 9.93 -10.86
CA ILE A 118 10.40 10.69 -9.88
C ILE A 118 11.22 10.79 -8.60
N CYS A 119 11.59 12.01 -8.22
CA CYS A 119 12.43 12.28 -7.06
C CYS A 119 11.67 12.53 -5.76
N LYS A 120 10.33 12.40 -5.76
CA LYS A 120 9.50 12.75 -4.59
C LYS A 120 8.33 11.78 -4.36
N ILE A 121 8.18 11.32 -3.12
CA ILE A 121 6.96 10.67 -2.64
C ILE A 121 6.29 11.55 -1.58
N LYS A 122 5.02 11.91 -1.81
CA LYS A 122 4.18 12.66 -0.87
C LYS A 122 3.33 11.71 -0.03
N ILE A 123 3.27 11.95 1.28
CA ILE A 123 2.56 11.05 2.22
C ILE A 123 1.75 11.86 3.22
N TYR A 124 0.44 11.60 3.28
CA TYR A 124 -0.41 12.10 4.35
C TYR A 124 -0.42 11.08 5.49
N VAL A 125 0.20 11.42 6.63
CA VAL A 125 0.35 10.48 7.74
C VAL A 125 -0.84 10.55 8.69
N ASN A 126 -1.76 9.61 8.53
CA ASN A 126 -2.93 9.47 9.39
C ASN A 126 -3.05 8.04 9.98
N PRO A 127 -2.55 7.79 11.20
CA PRO A 127 -2.70 6.49 11.87
C PRO A 127 -4.16 6.15 12.25
N ASN A 128 -5.06 7.13 12.18
CA ASN A 128 -6.48 7.00 12.53
C ASN A 128 -7.38 6.90 11.28
N TYR A 129 -6.82 6.61 10.12
CA TYR A 129 -7.60 6.48 8.89
C TYR A 129 -8.67 5.39 9.02
N LYS A 130 -9.87 5.65 8.50
CA LYS A 130 -11.07 4.80 8.68
C LYS A 130 -10.93 3.35 8.20
N LEU A 131 -9.95 3.08 7.34
CA LEU A 131 -9.63 1.73 6.86
C LEU A 131 -8.89 0.89 7.92
N PHE A 132 -8.25 1.52 8.91
CA PHE A 132 -7.41 0.86 9.90
C PHE A 132 -8.24 0.43 11.11
N GLU A 133 -8.95 -0.69 10.97
CA GLU A 133 -9.90 -1.17 11.99
C GLU A 133 -9.23 -1.59 13.29
N ASN A 134 -8.09 -2.28 13.21
CA ASN A 134 -7.33 -2.69 14.38
C ASN A 134 -6.07 -1.82 14.51
N LYS A 135 -5.92 -1.15 15.65
CA LYS A 135 -4.79 -0.25 15.97
C LYS A 135 -3.69 -0.89 16.80
N GLU A 136 -3.82 -2.17 17.14
CA GLU A 136 -2.80 -2.92 17.86
C GLU A 136 -1.49 -2.95 17.06
N ASN A 137 -0.36 -2.67 17.72
CA ASN A 137 0.93 -2.56 17.04
C ASN A 137 1.03 -1.48 15.94
N THR A 138 0.07 -0.54 15.85
CA THR A 138 0.16 0.63 14.98
C THR A 138 1.18 1.63 15.55
N LEU A 139 2.03 2.16 14.69
CA LEU A 139 3.00 3.19 15.04
C LEU A 139 2.29 4.52 15.34
N SER A 140 2.84 5.30 16.28
CA SER A 140 2.40 6.69 16.49
C SER A 140 2.60 7.53 15.22
N LYS A 141 1.91 8.67 15.07
CA LYS A 141 2.12 9.58 13.92
C LYS A 141 3.61 9.95 13.77
N LYS A 142 4.29 10.23 14.88
CA LYS A 142 5.73 10.55 14.93
C LYS A 142 6.59 9.39 14.44
N ASP A 143 6.29 8.17 14.86
CA ASP A 143 7.06 6.98 14.46
C ASP A 143 6.75 6.55 13.03
N LEU A 144 5.52 6.79 12.53
CA LEU A 144 5.19 6.63 11.11
C LEU A 144 5.99 7.58 10.23
N ILE A 145 6.10 8.85 10.61
CA ILE A 145 6.94 9.82 9.86
C ILE A 145 8.38 9.32 9.81
N LYS A 146 8.94 8.90 10.94
CA LYS A 146 10.29 8.30 10.98
C LYS A 146 10.38 7.06 10.10
N PHE A 147 9.37 6.20 10.14
CA PHE A 147 9.32 4.98 9.33
C PHE A 147 9.38 5.28 7.83
N TYR A 148 8.60 6.25 7.35
CA TYR A 148 8.61 6.62 5.94
C TYR A 148 9.93 7.25 5.50
N LYS A 149 10.52 8.13 6.32
CA LYS A 149 11.81 8.76 6.00
C LYS A 149 12.98 7.77 5.88
N LYS A 150 12.88 6.55 6.41
CA LYS A 150 13.93 5.52 6.28
C LYS A 150 14.21 5.09 4.84
N ILE A 151 13.32 5.37 3.89
CA ILE A 151 13.54 5.01 2.48
C ILE A 151 14.07 6.17 1.63
N GLU A 152 14.29 7.35 2.23
CA GLU A 152 14.95 8.48 1.54
C GLU A 152 16.37 8.10 1.10
N ASN A 153 16.81 8.69 -0.01
CA ASN A 153 18.18 8.65 -0.50
C ASN A 153 18.52 9.94 -1.26
N ASP A 154 19.67 9.98 -1.91
CA ASP A 154 20.15 11.10 -2.73
C ASP A 154 19.24 11.43 -3.92
N LYS A 155 18.45 10.46 -4.39
CA LYS A 155 17.59 10.59 -5.57
C LYS A 155 16.10 10.77 -5.24
N LEU A 156 15.68 10.36 -4.05
CA LEU A 156 14.29 10.30 -3.64
C LEU A 156 14.08 10.87 -2.23
N PHE A 157 13.19 11.85 -2.13
CA PHE A 157 12.81 12.49 -0.89
C PHE A 157 11.36 12.18 -0.48
N ILE A 158 11.10 12.11 0.82
CA ILE A 158 9.77 11.94 1.39
C ILE A 158 9.24 13.29 1.87
N GLU A 159 8.19 13.76 1.22
CA GLU A 159 7.44 14.94 1.65
C GLU A 159 6.23 14.50 2.49
N ILE A 160 6.25 14.84 3.78
CA ILE A 160 5.09 14.66 4.64
C ILE A 160 4.14 15.83 4.39
N ILE A 161 2.90 15.52 4.02
CA ILE A 161 1.84 16.53 3.80
C ILE A 161 0.84 16.49 4.96
N GLU A 162 0.27 17.65 5.27
CA GLU A 162 -0.71 17.87 6.35
C GLU A 162 -2.17 17.83 5.89
#